data_AF-A7SQ35-F1
#
_entry.id   AF-A7SQ35-F1
#
_cell.length_a   1.000
_cell.length_b   1.000
_cell.length_c   1.000
_cell.angle_alpha   90.00
_cell.angle_beta   90.00
_cell.angle_gamma   90.00
#
_symmetry.space_group_name_H-M   'P 1'
#
loop_
_entity.id
_entity.type
_entity.pdbx_description
1 polymer ?
#
loop_
_entity_poly.entity_id
_entity_poly.type
_entity_poly.pdbx_seq_one_letter_code
_entity_poly.pdbx_strand_id
1 'polypeptide(L)'
;HRVQLQSMAEVTMKFLGPSLVLTNSMFPEDRLSEVMVLQQHCGGSTLCVFRELLPPSTIFTFISRRHRGAPFGLTFYIDGMQDIRLSSCCEYKHKPGHILGGRNGHFQFVQVEGAAPCYR
;
A
#
# COMPACT_ATOMS: atom_id res chain seq x y z
N HIS A 1 -14.72 -18.57 22.07
CA HIS A 1 -13.94 -18.34 20.84
C HIS A 1 -13.73 -16.83 20.70
N ARG A 2 -12.50 -16.31 20.85
CA ARG A 2 -12.24 -14.86 20.74
C ARG A 2 -12.17 -14.52 19.26
N VAL A 3 -13.20 -13.86 18.72
CA VAL A 3 -13.20 -13.45 17.31
C VAL A 3 -12.05 -12.47 17.10
N GLN A 4 -11.13 -12.77 16.20
CA GLN A 4 -10.05 -11.85 15.85
C GLN A 4 -10.66 -10.58 15.23
N LEU A 5 -10.48 -9.44 15.91
CA LEU A 5 -11.11 -8.17 15.53
C LEU A 5 -10.48 -7.59 14.25
N GLN A 6 -9.16 -7.81 14.07
CA GLN A 6 -8.41 -7.32 12.92
C GLN A 6 -8.35 -8.36 11.81
N SER A 7 -8.32 -7.91 10.55
CA SER A 7 -8.23 -8.80 9.38
C SER A 7 -6.91 -9.57 9.37
N MET A 8 -5.81 -8.91 9.73
CA MET A 8 -4.45 -9.44 9.57
C MET A 8 -4.17 -9.91 8.14
N ALA A 9 -4.82 -9.27 7.18
CA ALA A 9 -4.70 -9.63 5.77
C ALA A 9 -3.34 -9.22 5.24
N GLU A 10 -2.72 -10.10 4.47
CA GLU A 10 -1.44 -9.86 3.81
C GLU A 10 -1.71 -9.20 2.46
N VAL A 11 -1.23 -7.97 2.28
CA VAL A 11 -1.46 -7.16 1.08
C VAL A 11 -0.15 -7.07 0.31
N THR A 12 -0.12 -7.61 -0.90
CA THR A 12 1.03 -7.56 -1.80
C THR A 12 0.82 -6.49 -2.86
N MET A 13 1.84 -5.67 -3.05
CA MET A 13 1.83 -4.56 -3.99
C MET A 13 3.16 -4.50 -4.75
N LYS A 14 3.16 -3.81 -5.89
CA LYS A 14 4.36 -3.50 -6.65
C LYS A 14 4.61 -1.99 -6.61
N PHE A 15 5.78 -1.59 -6.16
CA PHE A 15 6.28 -0.24 -6.31
C PHE A 15 6.81 -0.08 -7.74
N LEU A 16 6.22 0.84 -8.51
CA LEU A 16 6.58 1.08 -9.91
C LEU A 16 7.79 2.01 -10.06
N GLY A 17 8.13 2.77 -9.03
CA GLY A 17 9.14 3.82 -9.08
C GLY A 17 8.55 5.19 -9.42
N PRO A 18 9.32 6.28 -9.26
CA PRO A 18 8.87 7.64 -9.53
C PRO A 18 8.68 7.93 -11.04
N SER A 19 7.67 8.73 -11.38
CA SER A 19 7.32 9.07 -12.77
C SER A 19 8.37 9.91 -13.54
N LEU A 20 9.24 10.65 -12.83
CA LEU A 20 10.23 11.56 -13.42
C LEU A 20 11.65 11.20 -12.96
N VAL A 21 12.45 10.65 -13.88
CA VAL A 21 13.89 10.46 -13.69
C VAL A 21 14.59 11.73 -14.16
N LEU A 22 14.80 12.71 -13.25
CA LEU A 22 15.43 14.00 -13.58
C LEU A 22 16.97 14.00 -13.46
N THR A 23 17.63 12.85 -13.40
CA THR A 23 19.09 12.79 -13.22
C THR A 23 19.80 12.07 -14.37
N ASN A 24 20.87 12.70 -14.84
CA ASN A 24 21.87 12.20 -15.80
C ASN A 24 22.71 11.02 -15.23
N SER A 25 22.13 10.22 -14.33
CA SER A 25 22.77 9.11 -13.65
C SER A 25 22.67 7.85 -14.51
N MET A 26 23.81 7.24 -14.74
CA MET A 26 24.06 6.16 -15.70
C MET A 26 23.20 4.89 -15.48
N PHE A 27 22.52 4.75 -14.32
CA PHE A 27 21.65 3.61 -13.98
C PHE A 27 20.43 4.03 -13.11
N PRO A 28 19.26 4.32 -13.70
CA PRO A 28 18.04 4.69 -12.97
C PRO A 28 17.44 3.55 -12.12
N GLU A 29 17.73 2.30 -12.45
CA GLU A 29 17.15 1.10 -11.80
C GLU A 29 17.72 0.84 -10.39
N ASP A 30 18.88 1.42 -10.07
CA ASP A 30 19.56 1.23 -8.77
C ASP A 30 19.18 2.28 -7.71
N ARG A 31 18.35 3.26 -8.07
CA ARG A 31 17.94 4.30 -7.13
C ARG A 31 16.87 3.77 -6.18
N LEU A 32 17.27 3.56 -4.93
CA LEU A 32 16.35 3.24 -3.85
C LEU A 32 15.53 4.48 -3.46
N SER A 33 14.24 4.28 -3.23
CA SER A 33 13.36 5.26 -2.59
C SER A 33 12.80 4.69 -1.29
N GLU A 34 12.67 5.53 -0.27
CA GLU A 34 11.98 5.14 0.96
C GLU A 34 10.48 5.08 0.69
N VAL A 35 9.92 3.88 0.75
CA VAL A 35 8.48 3.65 0.66
C VAL A 35 7.94 3.42 2.05
N MET A 36 7.01 4.27 2.47
CA MET A 36 6.32 4.14 3.75
C MET A 36 4.80 4.07 3.54
N VAL A 37 4.16 3.09 4.18
CA VAL A 37 2.71 2.92 4.15
C VAL A 37 2.16 3.06 5.56
N LEU A 38 1.29 4.05 5.72
CA LEU A 38 0.57 4.32 6.95
C LEU A 38 -0.87 3.84 6.84
N GLN A 39 -1.39 3.18 7.87
CA GLN A 39 -2.77 2.70 7.95
C GLN A 39 -3.55 3.39 9.07
N GLN A 40 -4.60 4.11 8.68
CA GLN A 40 -5.63 4.57 9.61
C GLN A 40 -6.68 3.47 9.77
N HIS A 41 -6.46 2.60 10.75
CA HIS A 41 -7.31 1.45 11.02
C HIS A 41 -8.56 1.80 11.86
N CYS A 42 -8.50 2.92 12.60
CA CYS A 42 -9.62 3.54 13.31
C CYS A 42 -9.46 5.07 13.34
N GLY A 43 -10.54 5.82 13.60
CA GLY A 43 -10.59 7.28 13.43
C GLY A 43 -9.55 8.10 14.20
N GLY A 44 -8.92 7.55 15.25
CA GLY A 44 -7.96 8.28 16.10
C GLY A 44 -6.49 7.86 16.02
N SER A 45 -6.13 6.80 15.29
CA SER A 45 -4.75 6.28 15.28
C SER A 45 -4.30 5.79 13.91
N THR A 46 -3.04 6.09 13.60
CA THR A 46 -2.35 5.69 12.37
C THR A 46 -1.16 4.80 12.72
N LEU A 47 -1.04 3.67 12.04
CA LEU A 47 0.04 2.69 12.21
C LEU A 47 0.95 2.72 10.99
N CYS A 48 2.27 2.67 11.19
CA CYS A 48 3.18 2.34 10.10
C CYS A 48 3.12 0.83 9.85
N VAL A 49 2.62 0.41 8.70
CA VAL A 49 2.49 -1.01 8.34
C VAL A 49 3.59 -1.48 7.40
N PHE A 50 4.31 -0.55 6.78
CA PHE A 50 5.45 -0.84 5.92
C PHE A 50 6.40 0.37 5.88
N ARG A 51 7.71 0.14 5.93
CA ARG A 51 8.74 1.16 5.71
C ARG A 51 10.05 0.52 5.29
N GLU A 52 10.42 0.62 4.02
CA GLU A 52 11.69 0.09 3.51
C GLU A 52 12.22 0.95 2.35
N LEU A 53 13.50 0.77 2.02
CA LEU A 53 14.12 1.33 0.82
C LEU A 53 13.92 0.35 -0.34
N LEU A 54 13.16 0.74 -1.35
CA LEU A 54 12.82 -0.12 -2.49
C LEU A 54 13.40 0.43 -3.80
N PRO A 55 14.02 -0.42 -4.64
CA PRO A 55 14.25 -0.06 -6.03
C PRO A 55 12.92 -0.06 -6.82
N PRO A 56 12.86 0.61 -7.99
CA PRO A 56 11.71 0.54 -8.88
C PRO A 56 11.36 -0.91 -9.25
N SER A 57 10.09 -1.14 -9.60
CA SER A 57 9.55 -2.45 -9.94
C SER A 57 9.60 -3.54 -8.85
N THR A 58 9.85 -3.17 -7.58
CA THR A 58 9.89 -4.12 -6.46
C THR A 58 8.50 -4.54 -6.00
N ILE A 59 8.31 -5.84 -5.79
CA ILE A 59 7.14 -6.39 -5.11
C ILE A 59 7.41 -6.38 -3.60
N PHE A 60 6.48 -5.83 -2.84
CA PHE A 60 6.55 -5.78 -1.38
C PHE A 60 5.20 -6.15 -0.77
N THR A 61 5.24 -6.54 0.50
CA THR A 61 4.07 -7.03 1.21
C THR A 61 4.00 -6.41 2.60
N PHE A 62 2.78 -6.16 3.07
CA PHE A 62 2.53 -5.70 4.44
C PHE A 62 1.27 -6.29 5.04
N ILE A 63 1.19 -6.29 6.37
CA ILE A 63 0.03 -6.81 7.09
C ILE A 63 -0.95 -5.69 7.41
N SER A 64 -2.14 -5.77 6.82
CA SER A 64 -3.27 -4.91 7.14
C SER A 64 -3.79 -5.21 8.56
N ARG A 65 -3.90 -4.16 9.37
CA ARG A 65 -4.46 -4.15 10.73
C ARG A 65 -5.90 -3.64 10.75
N ARG A 66 -6.61 -3.66 9.61
CA ARG A 66 -7.99 -3.19 9.49
C ARG A 66 -8.91 -3.91 10.48
N HIS A 67 -9.83 -3.17 11.08
CA HIS A 67 -10.90 -3.76 11.88
C HIS A 67 -11.98 -4.37 10.98
N ARG A 68 -12.35 -5.63 11.21
CA ARG A 68 -13.42 -6.30 10.46
C ARG A 68 -14.73 -5.53 10.61
N GLY A 69 -15.45 -5.37 9.49
CA GLY A 69 -16.70 -4.60 9.44
C GLY A 69 -16.54 -3.07 9.39
N ALA A 70 -15.32 -2.53 9.48
CA ALA A 70 -15.06 -1.10 9.37
C ALA A 70 -14.19 -0.76 8.14
N PRO A 71 -14.41 0.41 7.50
CA PRO A 71 -13.51 0.93 6.49
C PRO A 71 -12.19 1.38 7.11
N PHE A 72 -11.17 1.55 6.29
CA PHE A 72 -9.85 2.01 6.69
C PHE A 72 -9.23 2.92 5.64
N GLY A 73 -8.24 3.69 6.07
CA GLY A 73 -7.39 4.50 5.20
C GLY A 73 -5.99 3.91 5.08
N LEU A 74 -5.39 4.04 3.89
CA LEU A 74 -3.95 3.91 3.68
C LEU A 74 -3.41 5.23 3.12
N THR A 75 -2.25 5.64 3.59
CA THR A 75 -1.50 6.77 3.05
C THR A 75 -0.10 6.29 2.69
N PHE A 76 0.29 6.50 1.44
CA PHE A 76 1.57 6.08 0.91
C PHE A 76 2.49 7.30 0.82
N TYR A 77 3.76 7.10 1.14
CA TYR A 77 4.81 8.09 1.04
C TYR A 77 5.98 7.52 0.25
N ILE A 78 6.62 8.39 -0.54
CA ILE A 78 7.87 8.13 -1.25
C ILE A 78 8.84 9.24 -0.84
N ASP A 79 10.00 8.86 -0.29
CA ASP A 79 11.04 9.78 0.17
C ASP A 79 10.50 10.91 1.08
N GLY A 80 9.58 10.53 1.98
CA GLY A 80 8.92 11.45 2.94
C GLY A 80 7.79 12.32 2.34
N MET A 81 7.58 12.30 1.03
CA MET A 81 6.48 13.02 0.37
C MET A 81 5.24 12.13 0.27
N GLN A 82 4.08 12.66 0.63
CA GLN A 82 2.82 11.92 0.48
C GLN A 82 2.49 11.72 -1.00
N ASP A 83 2.34 10.47 -1.41
CA ASP A 83 2.03 10.09 -2.79
C ASP A 83 0.51 9.98 -3.01
N ILE A 84 -0.12 8.98 -2.37
CA ILE A 84 -1.55 8.71 -2.50
C ILE A 84 -2.20 8.45 -1.14
N ARG A 85 -3.49 8.77 -1.05
CA ARG A 85 -4.37 8.36 0.05
C ARG A 85 -5.52 7.51 -0.50
N LEU A 86 -5.73 6.35 0.10
CA LEU A 86 -6.77 5.40 -0.29
C LEU A 86 -7.72 5.16 0.87
N SER A 87 -9.02 5.17 0.57
CA SER A 87 -10.08 4.77 1.51
C SER A 87 -10.80 3.55 0.95
N SER A 88 -10.84 2.45 1.72
CA SER A 88 -11.40 1.17 1.28
C SER A 88 -12.27 0.52 2.35
N CYS A 89 -13.35 -0.17 1.95
CA CYS A 89 -14.20 -0.94 2.88
C CYS A 89 -13.52 -2.24 3.34
N CYS A 90 -12.66 -2.81 2.48
CA CYS A 90 -11.88 -4.02 2.69
C CYS A 90 -10.67 -4.03 1.75
N GLU A 91 -9.73 -4.92 2.03
CA GLU A 91 -8.52 -5.11 1.25
C GLU A 91 -8.80 -5.72 -0.13
N TYR A 92 -9.89 -6.48 -0.26
CA TYR A 92 -10.32 -7.15 -1.51
C TYR A 92 -10.95 -6.21 -2.54
N LYS A 93 -11.10 -4.92 -2.22
CA LYS A 93 -11.77 -3.95 -3.10
C LYS A 93 -11.03 -3.75 -4.43
N HIS A 94 -9.70 -3.89 -4.43
CA HIS A 94 -8.86 -3.62 -5.60
C HIS A 94 -8.63 -4.89 -6.41
N LYS A 95 -8.63 -4.75 -7.74
CA LYS A 95 -8.33 -5.86 -8.65
C LYS A 95 -6.82 -5.99 -8.84
N PRO A 96 -6.27 -7.22 -8.93
CA PRO A 96 -4.89 -7.44 -9.34
C PRO A 96 -4.54 -6.65 -10.61
N GLY A 97 -3.37 -6.01 -10.60
CA GLY A 97 -2.89 -5.15 -11.69
C GLY A 97 -3.39 -3.70 -11.65
N HIS A 98 -4.34 -3.36 -10.77
CA HIS A 98 -4.85 -1.99 -10.66
C HIS A 98 -3.77 -1.03 -10.13
N ILE A 99 -3.50 0.05 -10.87
CA ILE A 99 -2.58 1.13 -10.46
C ILE A 99 -3.34 2.14 -9.61
N LEU A 100 -2.87 2.34 -8.39
CA LEU A 100 -3.49 3.19 -7.39
C LEU A 100 -3.10 4.64 -7.63
N GLY A 101 -4.08 5.54 -7.65
CA GLY A 101 -3.87 6.94 -8.03
C GLY A 101 -3.99 7.22 -9.53
N GLY A 102 -4.33 6.23 -10.36
CA GLY A 102 -4.55 6.39 -11.80
C GLY A 102 -3.33 6.02 -12.64
N ARG A 103 -3.31 6.47 -13.92
CA ARG A 103 -2.30 6.05 -14.92
C ARG A 103 -0.85 6.34 -14.50
N ASN A 104 -0.63 7.42 -13.74
CA ASN A 104 0.69 7.85 -13.28
C ASN A 104 0.93 7.50 -11.80
N GLY A 105 0.17 6.55 -11.26
CA GLY A 105 0.37 6.08 -9.90
C GLY A 105 1.65 5.26 -9.75
N HIS A 106 2.26 5.33 -8.57
CA HIS A 106 3.54 4.65 -8.31
C HIS A 106 3.38 3.28 -7.64
N PHE A 107 2.14 2.88 -7.36
CA PHE A 107 1.82 1.65 -6.67
C PHE A 107 0.78 0.84 -7.42
N GLN A 108 1.07 -0.42 -7.67
CA GLN A 108 0.15 -1.36 -8.28
C GLN A 108 -0.28 -2.42 -7.25
N PHE A 109 -1.57 -2.67 -7.15
CA PHE A 109 -2.09 -3.77 -6.35
C PHE A 109 -1.80 -5.11 -7.03
N VAL A 110 -1.21 -6.07 -6.31
CA VAL A 110 -0.89 -7.41 -6.85
C VAL A 110 -1.92 -8.41 -6.35
N GLN A 111 -2.00 -8.63 -5.04
CA GLN A 111 -2.93 -9.58 -4.44
C GLN A 111 -3.19 -9.28 -2.97
N VAL A 112 -4.16 -9.99 -2.40
CA VAL A 112 -4.40 -10.01 -0.96
C VAL A 112 -4.73 -11.42 -0.49
N GLU A 113 -4.14 -11.81 0.64
CA GLU A 113 -4.38 -13.10 1.30
C GLU A 113 -4.96 -12.87 2.70
N GLY A 114 -5.82 -13.78 3.16
CA GLY A 114 -6.45 -13.69 4.48
C GLY A 114 -7.51 -12.58 4.64
N ALA A 115 -7.82 -11.84 3.57
CA ALA A 115 -8.91 -10.86 3.57
C ALA A 115 -10.27 -11.53 3.36
N ALA A 116 -11.29 -11.02 4.05
CA ALA A 116 -12.69 -11.35 3.78
C ALA A 116 -13.36 -10.21 3.03
N PRO A 117 -14.14 -10.49 1.97
CA PRO A 117 -14.88 -9.47 1.24
C PRO A 117 -15.85 -8.74 2.18
N CYS A 118 -15.97 -7.41 1.99
CA CYS A 118 -17.07 -6.65 2.57
C CYS A 118 -18.30 -6.97 1.70
N TYR A 119 -19.22 -7.82 2.17
CA TYR A 119 -20.51 -7.99 1.47
C TYR A 119 -21.22 -6.64 1.53
N ARG A 120 -21.45 -6.04 0.36
CA ARG A 120 -22.37 -4.92 0.19
C ARG A 120 -23.61 -5.43 -0.51
#